data_AF-A0A3E0CHU5-F1
#
_entry.id   AF-A0A3E0CHU5-F1
#
_cell.length_a   1.000
_cell.length_b   1.000
_cell.length_c   1.000
_cell.angle_alpha   90.00
_cell.angle_beta   90.00
_cell.angle_gamma   90.00
#
_symmetry.space_group_name_H-M   'P 1'
#
loop_
_entity.id
_entity.type
_entity.pdbx_description
1 polymer ?
#
loop_
_entity_poly.entity_id
_entity_poly.type
_entity_poly.pdbx_seq_one_letter_code
_entity_poly.pdbx_strand_id
1 'polypeptide(L)'
;MPTTVYLRKHSQVQFEASDFSEPQFLLHVGGLRATSLYAELRARGEDCLGAFVAVFGEHVGGQPNDLVVAAEHYERTSNYALAFEDAVERIGIDALRHEWDQRAAELSVVARDHAAFLRSHSTALENKVDGAYSGIGNTFERVLAERTREAAKRIQKERFESAQMHSPDAASFTSRT
;
A
#
# COMPACT_ATOMS: atom_id res chain seq x y z
N MET A 1 16.24 -8.42 22.43
CA MET A 1 15.77 -7.03 22.62
C MET A 1 14.49 -7.14 23.45
N PRO A 2 14.33 -6.35 24.53
CA PRO A 2 13.08 -6.37 25.29
C PRO A 2 11.93 -5.89 24.39
N THR A 3 10.92 -6.75 24.21
CA THR A 3 9.72 -6.47 23.44
C THR A 3 8.90 -5.44 24.20
N THR A 4 8.74 -4.23 23.64
CA THR A 4 8.17 -3.11 24.40
C THR A 4 6.84 -2.70 23.81
N VAL A 5 5.76 -3.26 24.36
CA VAL A 5 4.39 -2.87 24.02
C VAL A 5 3.85 -1.98 25.14
N TYR A 6 3.03 -0.98 24.83
CA TYR A 6 2.47 -0.08 25.83
C TYR A 6 1.03 0.27 25.53
N LEU A 7 0.28 0.61 26.56
CA LEU A 7 -1.07 1.16 26.40
C LEU A 7 -0.97 2.66 26.12
N ARG A 8 -1.63 3.15 25.07
CA ARG A 8 -1.57 4.57 24.68
C ARG A 8 -2.05 5.51 25.77
N LYS A 9 -3.06 5.10 26.55
CA LYS A 9 -3.56 5.86 27.72
C LYS A 9 -2.58 5.87 28.89
N HIS A 10 -1.67 4.89 28.96
CA HIS A 10 -0.72 4.70 30.05
C HIS A 10 0.66 4.37 29.49
N SER A 11 1.22 5.26 28.66
CA SER A 11 2.47 5.01 27.91
C SER A 11 3.72 4.86 28.81
N GLN A 12 3.59 5.16 30.10
CA GLN A 12 4.63 4.93 31.10
C GLN A 12 4.72 3.47 31.55
N VAL A 13 3.66 2.69 31.32
CA VAL A 13 3.61 1.26 31.63
C VAL A 13 3.95 0.49 30.36
N GLN A 14 5.05 -0.28 30.44
CA GLN A 14 5.48 -1.19 29.39
C GLN A 14 5.07 -2.60 29.75
N PHE A 15 4.65 -3.34 28.74
CA PHE A 15 4.22 -4.73 28.81
C PHE A 15 5.15 -5.56 27.94
N GLU A 16 5.41 -6.77 28.40
CA GLU A 16 6.08 -7.79 27.63
C GLU A 16 5.06 -8.47 26.70
N ALA A 17 5.51 -9.10 25.61
CA ALA A 17 4.58 -9.82 24.75
C ALA A 17 3.91 -11.02 25.45
N SER A 18 4.56 -11.60 26.46
CA SER A 18 4.02 -12.67 27.29
C SER A 18 2.73 -12.26 28.00
N ASP A 19 2.57 -10.99 28.38
CA ASP A 19 1.38 -10.45 29.06
C ASP A 19 0.11 -10.58 28.20
N PHE A 20 0.25 -10.65 26.87
CA PHE A 20 -0.86 -10.82 25.94
C PHE A 20 -1.37 -12.27 25.86
N SER A 21 -0.68 -13.20 26.52
CA SER A 21 -1.17 -14.56 26.73
C SER A 21 -2.31 -14.60 27.75
N GLU A 22 -2.49 -13.54 28.55
CA GLU A 22 -3.61 -13.41 29.47
C GLU A 22 -4.84 -12.84 28.73
N PRO A 23 -5.90 -13.64 28.51
CA PRO A 23 -7.01 -13.22 27.64
C PRO A 23 -7.77 -12.01 28.15
N GLN A 24 -7.75 -11.77 29.46
CA GLN A 24 -8.41 -10.63 30.08
C GLN A 24 -7.75 -9.30 29.69
N PHE A 25 -6.48 -9.32 29.27
CA PHE A 25 -5.75 -8.11 28.91
C PHE A 25 -6.42 -7.40 27.73
N LEU A 26 -6.52 -8.08 26.57
CA LEU A 26 -7.14 -7.47 25.38
C LEU A 26 -8.66 -7.27 25.54
N LEU A 27 -9.33 -8.13 26.30
CA LEU A 27 -10.74 -7.92 26.65
C LEU A 27 -10.94 -6.65 27.47
N HIS A 28 -10.05 -6.33 28.41
CA HIS A 28 -10.13 -5.10 29.19
C HIS A 28 -9.80 -3.88 28.33
N VAL A 29 -8.85 -4.02 27.41
CA VAL A 29 -8.35 -2.92 26.59
C VAL A 29 -9.32 -2.54 25.47
N GLY A 30 -9.83 -3.51 24.71
CA GLY A 30 -10.70 -3.28 23.55
C GLY A 30 -12.14 -3.80 23.69
N GLY A 31 -12.44 -4.56 24.75
CA GLY A 31 -13.74 -5.20 24.92
C GLY A 31 -13.94 -6.44 24.04
N LEU A 32 -15.06 -7.13 24.28
CA LEU A 32 -15.44 -8.36 23.55
C LEU A 32 -15.60 -8.13 22.04
N ARG A 33 -16.11 -6.95 21.65
CA ARG A 33 -16.31 -6.60 20.24
C ARG A 33 -14.99 -6.52 19.48
N ALA A 34 -13.95 -5.96 20.10
CA ALA A 34 -12.62 -5.88 19.49
C ALA A 34 -12.03 -7.28 19.31
N THR A 35 -12.10 -8.15 20.32
CA THR A 35 -11.59 -9.52 20.21
C THR A 35 -12.30 -10.33 19.12
N SER A 36 -13.63 -10.20 19.00
CA SER A 36 -14.39 -10.87 17.92
C SER A 36 -14.05 -10.30 16.53
N LEU A 37 -13.86 -8.98 16.42
CA LEU A 37 -13.46 -8.35 15.16
C LEU A 37 -12.06 -8.79 14.74
N TYR A 38 -11.12 -8.87 15.69
CA TYR A 38 -9.78 -9.38 15.43
C TYR A 38 -9.83 -10.80 14.87
N ALA A 39 -10.56 -11.70 15.53
CA ALA A 39 -10.74 -13.07 15.08
C ALA A 39 -11.38 -13.14 13.67
N GLU A 40 -12.38 -12.30 13.39
CA GLU A 40 -12.99 -12.22 12.05
C GLU A 40 -12.01 -11.77 10.97
N LEU A 41 -11.21 -10.73 11.23
CA LEU A 41 -10.19 -10.27 10.28
C LEU A 41 -9.15 -11.35 10.00
N ARG A 42 -8.72 -12.05 11.05
CA ARG A 42 -7.78 -13.17 10.92
C ARG A 42 -8.39 -14.34 10.15
N ALA A 43 -9.67 -14.66 10.38
CA ALA A 43 -10.39 -15.70 9.63
C ALA A 43 -10.49 -15.35 8.14
N ARG A 44 -10.72 -14.07 7.80
CA ARG A 44 -10.71 -13.59 6.41
C ARG A 44 -9.31 -13.57 5.77
N GLY A 45 -8.26 -13.83 6.55
CA GLY A 45 -6.88 -13.93 6.08
C GLY A 45 -6.13 -12.60 6.08
N GLU A 46 -6.54 -11.62 6.90
CA GLU A 46 -5.73 -10.41 7.13
C GLU A 46 -4.44 -10.78 7.84
N ASP A 47 -3.36 -10.04 7.57
CA ASP A 47 -2.09 -10.27 8.27
C ASP A 47 -2.20 -9.94 9.76
N CYS A 48 -1.35 -10.58 10.56
CA CYS A 48 -1.37 -10.47 12.02
C CYS A 48 -1.24 -9.01 12.49
N LEU A 49 -0.26 -8.28 11.95
CA LEU A 49 -0.02 -6.88 12.33
C LEU A 49 -1.16 -5.97 11.88
N GLY A 50 -1.60 -6.10 10.63
CA GLY A 50 -2.68 -5.33 10.04
C GLY A 50 -3.98 -5.48 10.83
N ALA A 51 -4.38 -6.73 11.11
CA ALA A 51 -5.55 -7.01 11.92
C ALA A 51 -5.41 -6.46 13.35
N PHE A 52 -4.24 -6.62 13.97
CA PHE A 52 -4.01 -6.19 15.35
C PHE A 52 -4.07 -4.67 15.47
N VAL A 53 -3.41 -3.94 14.56
CA VAL A 53 -3.42 -2.48 14.56
C VAL A 53 -4.79 -1.93 14.20
N ALA A 54 -5.50 -2.55 13.26
CA ALA A 54 -6.86 -2.13 12.89
C ALA A 54 -7.84 -2.20 14.07
N VAL A 55 -7.67 -3.20 14.95
CA VAL A 55 -8.58 -3.44 16.07
C VAL A 55 -8.13 -2.76 17.36
N PHE A 56 -6.86 -2.91 17.72
CA PHE A 56 -6.32 -2.49 19.02
C PHE A 56 -5.41 -1.26 18.92
N GLY A 57 -5.12 -0.75 17.72
CA GLY A 57 -4.14 0.33 17.51
C GLY A 57 -4.48 1.65 18.19
N GLU A 58 -5.75 1.90 18.51
CA GLU A 58 -6.17 3.06 19.32
C GLU A 58 -5.80 2.93 20.80
N HIS A 59 -5.56 1.70 21.27
CA HIS A 59 -5.32 1.41 22.68
C HIS A 59 -3.91 0.91 22.95
N VAL A 60 -3.32 0.18 22.01
CA VAL A 60 -2.01 -0.48 22.10
C VAL A 60 -1.05 0.18 21.12
N GLY A 61 0.16 0.46 21.57
CA GLY A 61 1.26 0.99 20.78
C GLY A 61 2.54 0.20 21.02
N GLY A 62 3.46 0.23 20.06
CA GLY A 62 4.71 -0.53 20.13
C GLY A 62 5.43 -0.49 18.79
N GLN A 63 6.63 -1.07 18.73
CA GLN A 63 7.29 -1.34 17.45
C GLN A 63 6.51 -2.41 16.68
N PRO A 64 6.45 -2.35 15.33
CA PRO A 64 5.70 -3.32 14.54
C PRO A 64 6.00 -4.78 14.87
N ASN A 65 7.29 -5.12 15.02
CA ASN A 65 7.70 -6.49 15.36
C ASN A 65 7.23 -6.90 16.76
N ASP A 66 7.24 -5.97 17.71
CA ASP A 66 6.81 -6.25 19.09
C ASP A 66 5.29 -6.49 19.16
N LEU A 67 4.52 -5.73 18.36
CA LEU A 67 3.08 -5.91 18.23
C LEU A 67 2.72 -7.24 17.58
N VAL A 68 3.48 -7.69 16.58
CA VAL A 68 3.31 -9.03 15.99
C VAL A 68 3.51 -10.11 17.04
N VAL A 69 4.60 -10.04 17.82
CA VAL A 69 4.87 -11.05 18.86
C VAL A 69 3.77 -11.05 19.93
N ALA A 70 3.32 -9.87 20.37
CA ALA A 70 2.20 -9.75 21.30
C ALA A 70 0.89 -10.35 20.75
N ALA A 71 0.58 -10.10 19.47
CA ALA A 71 -0.57 -10.67 18.79
C ALA A 71 -0.47 -12.21 18.68
N GLU A 72 0.71 -12.75 18.36
CA GLU A 72 0.95 -14.21 18.35
C GLU A 72 0.75 -14.84 19.73
N HIS A 73 1.14 -14.16 20.81
CA HIS A 73 0.88 -14.61 22.18
C HIS A 73 -0.62 -14.70 22.46
N TYR A 74 -1.38 -13.69 22.04
CA TYR A 74 -2.85 -13.71 22.18
C TYR A 74 -3.51 -14.79 21.32
N GLU A 75 -3.04 -15.03 20.09
CA GLU A 75 -3.58 -16.06 19.19
C GLU A 75 -3.43 -17.49 19.74
N ARG A 76 -2.51 -17.70 20.70
CA ARG A 76 -2.35 -19.00 21.38
C ARG A 76 -3.35 -19.23 22.50
N THR A 77 -4.17 -18.24 22.84
CA THR A 77 -5.14 -18.34 23.93
C THR A 77 -6.41 -19.08 23.52
N SER A 78 -7.06 -19.76 24.47
CA SER A 78 -8.34 -20.42 24.26
C SER A 78 -9.45 -19.45 23.85
N ASN A 79 -9.42 -18.21 24.37
CA ASN A 79 -10.40 -17.20 24.01
C ASN A 79 -10.31 -16.78 22.55
N TYR A 80 -9.10 -16.63 22.01
CA TYR A 80 -8.93 -16.39 20.58
C TYR A 80 -9.42 -17.58 19.76
N ALA A 81 -9.06 -18.81 20.15
CA ALA A 81 -9.48 -20.02 19.45
C ALA A 81 -11.02 -20.11 19.33
N LEU A 82 -11.74 -19.89 20.44
CA LEU A 82 -13.21 -19.88 20.45
C LEU A 82 -13.77 -18.76 19.57
N ALA A 83 -13.24 -17.53 19.69
CA ALA A 83 -13.70 -16.41 18.87
C ALA A 83 -13.44 -16.62 17.37
N PHE A 84 -12.35 -17.31 17.03
CA PHE A 84 -11.98 -17.65 15.66
C PHE A 84 -12.89 -18.74 15.09
N GLU A 85 -13.16 -19.79 15.87
CA GLU A 85 -14.14 -20.84 15.51
C GLU A 85 -15.52 -20.22 15.26
N ASP A 86 -16.02 -19.39 16.18
CA ASP A 86 -17.28 -18.66 16.04
C ASP A 86 -17.30 -17.78 14.77
N ALA A 87 -16.18 -17.12 14.45
CA ALA A 87 -16.05 -16.29 13.26
C ALA A 87 -16.12 -17.15 11.98
N VAL A 88 -15.40 -18.28 11.94
CA VAL A 88 -15.41 -19.20 10.80
C VAL A 88 -16.80 -19.80 10.58
N GLU A 89 -17.49 -20.21 11.64
CA GLU A 89 -18.85 -20.74 11.54
C GLU A 89 -19.84 -19.70 11.05
N ARG A 90 -19.77 -18.47 11.58
CA ARG A 90 -20.67 -17.38 11.21
C ARG A 90 -20.50 -16.92 9.76
N ILE A 91 -19.25 -16.83 9.27
CA ILE A 91 -18.98 -16.41 7.88
C ILE A 91 -19.30 -17.55 6.91
N GLY A 92 -18.99 -18.79 7.31
CA GLY A 92 -19.13 -19.97 6.48
C GLY A 92 -17.88 -20.27 5.65
N ILE A 93 -17.50 -21.54 5.62
CA ILE A 93 -16.24 -22.00 4.99
C ILE A 93 -16.18 -21.71 3.48
N ASP A 94 -17.31 -21.77 2.77
CA ASP A 94 -17.35 -21.54 1.33
C ASP A 94 -17.13 -20.05 0.98
N ALA A 95 -17.67 -19.14 1.80
CA ALA A 95 -17.43 -17.71 1.66
C ALA A 95 -15.97 -17.36 1.97
N LEU A 96 -15.41 -17.94 3.03
CA LEU A 96 -13.99 -17.76 3.37
C LEU A 96 -13.07 -18.27 2.27
N ARG A 97 -13.36 -19.44 1.68
CA ARG A 97 -12.60 -19.97 0.54
C ARG A 97 -12.62 -19.01 -0.64
N HIS A 98 -13.80 -18.48 -0.98
CA HIS A 98 -13.92 -17.52 -2.07
C HIS A 98 -13.11 -16.24 -1.80
N GLU A 99 -13.17 -15.70 -0.59
CA GLU A 99 -12.38 -14.52 -0.19
C GLU A 99 -10.87 -14.79 -0.22
N TRP A 100 -10.43 -15.95 0.26
CA TRP A 100 -9.02 -16.34 0.23
C TRP A 100 -8.52 -16.54 -1.21
N ASP A 101 -9.31 -17.15 -2.09
CA ASP A 101 -8.97 -17.30 -3.51
C ASP A 101 -8.84 -15.94 -4.19
N GLN A 102 -9.74 -15.01 -3.89
CA GLN A 102 -9.66 -13.64 -4.40
C GLN A 102 -8.39 -12.93 -3.90
N ARG A 103 -8.08 -13.02 -2.60
CA ARG A 103 -6.85 -12.43 -2.03
C ARG A 103 -5.59 -13.04 -2.60
N ALA A 104 -5.56 -14.36 -2.80
CA ALA A 104 -4.44 -15.04 -3.43
C ALA A 104 -4.23 -14.54 -4.86
N ALA A 105 -5.31 -14.31 -5.62
CA ALA A 105 -5.24 -13.72 -6.94
C ALA A 105 -4.68 -12.29 -6.90
N GLU A 106 -5.15 -11.43 -5.99
CA GLU A 106 -4.67 -10.06 -5.80
C GLU A 106 -3.17 -10.02 -5.44
N LEU A 107 -2.75 -10.82 -4.45
CA LEU A 107 -1.35 -10.93 -4.05
C LEU A 107 -0.46 -11.44 -5.19
N SER A 108 -0.95 -12.36 -6.01
CA SER A 108 -0.19 -12.86 -7.18
C SER A 108 0.06 -11.77 -8.23
N VAL A 109 -0.90 -10.86 -8.42
CA VAL A 109 -0.77 -9.72 -9.33
C VAL A 109 0.23 -8.72 -8.75
N VAL A 110 0.06 -8.32 -7.49
CA VAL A 110 0.97 -7.37 -6.81
C VAL A 110 2.40 -7.90 -6.79
N ALA A 111 2.59 -9.19 -6.48
CA ALA A 111 3.92 -9.80 -6.47
C ALA A 111 4.55 -9.83 -7.88
N ARG A 112 3.74 -10.09 -8.91
CA ARG A 112 4.19 -10.06 -10.31
C ARG A 112 4.61 -8.65 -10.73
N ASP A 113 3.82 -7.64 -10.37
CA ASP A 113 4.09 -6.24 -10.68
C ASP A 113 5.33 -5.73 -9.93
N HIS A 114 5.47 -6.09 -8.65
CA HIS A 114 6.66 -5.79 -7.88
C HIS A 114 7.91 -6.48 -8.45
N ALA A 115 7.80 -7.74 -8.86
CA ALA A 115 8.89 -8.44 -9.54
C ALA A 115 9.22 -7.86 -10.92
N ALA A 116 8.24 -7.34 -11.66
CA ALA A 116 8.47 -6.61 -12.91
C ALA A 116 9.16 -5.26 -12.66
N PHE A 117 8.74 -4.53 -11.61
CA PHE A 117 9.39 -3.30 -11.16
C PHE A 117 10.85 -3.56 -10.79
N LEU A 118 11.11 -4.56 -9.93
CA LEU A 118 12.47 -4.91 -9.52
C LEU A 118 13.33 -5.34 -10.73
N ARG A 119 12.80 -6.12 -11.68
CA ARG A 119 13.53 -6.49 -12.90
C ARG A 119 13.85 -5.30 -13.81
N SER A 120 12.92 -4.36 -13.95
CA SER A 120 13.16 -3.11 -14.70
C SER A 120 14.21 -2.22 -14.03
N HIS A 121 14.24 -2.20 -12.69
CA HIS A 121 15.22 -1.43 -11.92
C HIS A 121 16.57 -2.15 -11.80
N SER A 122 16.59 -3.48 -11.74
CA SER A 122 17.83 -4.26 -11.70
C SER A 122 18.55 -4.21 -13.05
N THR A 123 17.83 -4.33 -14.17
CA THR A 123 18.42 -4.10 -15.50
C THR A 123 18.89 -2.65 -15.67
N ALA A 124 18.22 -1.67 -15.07
CA ALA A 124 18.70 -0.29 -15.01
C ALA A 124 19.95 -0.11 -14.12
N LEU A 125 20.15 -0.96 -13.11
CA LEU A 125 21.34 -0.99 -12.25
C LEU A 125 22.50 -1.77 -12.88
N GLU A 126 22.25 -2.92 -13.52
CA GLU A 126 23.26 -3.70 -14.25
C GLU A 126 23.79 -2.92 -15.47
N ASN A 127 22.92 -2.23 -16.22
CA ASN A 127 23.34 -1.32 -17.29
C ASN A 127 24.13 -0.09 -16.77
N LYS A 128 24.08 0.23 -15.47
CA LYS A 128 24.91 1.26 -14.84
C LYS A 128 26.28 0.76 -14.41
N VAL A 129 26.46 -0.55 -14.17
CA VAL A 129 27.74 -1.12 -13.72
C VAL A 129 28.70 -1.31 -14.89
N ASP A 130 28.21 -1.64 -16.09
CA ASP A 130 29.08 -1.95 -17.23
C ASP A 130 29.45 -0.76 -18.15
N GLY A 131 29.01 0.48 -17.88
CA GLY A 131 29.22 1.55 -18.89
C GLY A 131 29.27 3.03 -18.50
N ALA A 132 29.13 3.46 -17.24
CA ALA A 132 28.75 4.87 -17.02
C ALA A 132 29.35 5.63 -15.82
N TYR A 133 30.63 5.46 -15.50
CA TYR A 133 31.35 6.49 -14.71
C TYR A 133 31.99 7.62 -15.57
N SER A 134 31.73 7.70 -16.88
CA SER A 134 32.33 8.72 -17.77
C SER A 134 31.34 9.61 -18.55
N GLY A 135 30.01 9.39 -18.47
CA GLY A 135 29.05 10.03 -19.40
C GLY A 135 27.86 10.78 -18.78
N ILE A 136 27.72 10.80 -17.46
CA ILE A 136 26.48 11.27 -16.77
C ILE A 136 26.19 12.77 -16.97
N GLY A 137 27.19 13.59 -17.34
CA GLY A 137 26.96 14.99 -17.68
C GLY A 137 26.12 15.22 -18.94
N ASN A 138 26.23 14.35 -19.95
CA ASN A 138 25.67 14.62 -21.28
C ASN A 138 24.20 14.16 -21.44
N THR A 139 23.72 13.22 -20.61
CA THR A 139 22.37 12.66 -20.76
C THR A 139 21.29 13.60 -20.23
N PHE A 140 21.56 14.28 -19.11
CA PHE A 140 20.64 15.28 -18.57
C PHE A 140 20.57 16.52 -19.49
N GLU A 141 21.71 16.98 -20.03
CA GLU A 141 21.74 18.08 -21.00
C GLU A 141 21.00 17.75 -22.30
N ARG A 142 21.10 16.50 -22.79
CA ARG A 142 20.37 16.07 -23.98
C ARG A 142 18.86 16.04 -23.75
N VAL A 143 18.40 15.56 -22.59
CA VAL A 143 16.99 15.58 -22.22
C VAL A 143 16.47 17.01 -22.06
N LEU A 144 17.25 17.92 -21.46
CA LEU A 144 16.94 19.35 -21.37
C LEU A 144 16.81 20.01 -22.75
N ALA A 145 17.76 19.74 -23.66
CA ALA A 145 17.76 20.28 -25.02
C ALA A 145 16.57 19.75 -25.87
N GLU A 146 16.17 18.51 -25.67
CA GLU A 146 15.04 17.90 -26.36
C GLU A 146 13.71 18.46 -25.87
N ARG A 147 13.54 18.60 -24.54
CA ARG A 147 12.36 19.21 -23.93
C ARG A 147 12.20 20.70 -24.26
N THR A 148 13.28 21.45 -24.36
CA THR A 148 13.23 22.86 -24.80
C THR A 148 12.83 23.00 -26.27
N ARG A 149 13.27 22.10 -27.16
CA ARG A 149 12.78 22.08 -28.56
C ARG A 149 11.31 21.70 -28.68
N GLU A 150 10.85 20.73 -27.89
CA GLU A 150 9.43 20.35 -27.87
C GLU A 150 8.55 21.50 -27.38
N ALA A 151 8.96 22.21 -26.32
CA ALA A 151 8.26 23.38 -25.81
C ALA A 151 8.17 24.50 -26.85
N ALA A 152 9.27 24.80 -27.56
CA ALA A 152 9.28 25.80 -28.62
C ALA A 152 8.35 25.45 -29.78
N LYS A 153 8.30 24.17 -30.19
CA LYS A 153 7.38 23.69 -31.23
C LYS A 153 5.91 23.81 -30.81
N ARG A 154 5.59 23.53 -29.55
CA ARG A 154 4.22 23.70 -29.02
C ARG A 154 3.79 25.16 -29.04
N ILE A 155 4.64 26.07 -28.57
CA ILE A 155 4.36 27.52 -28.61
C ILE A 155 4.16 28.02 -30.05
N GLN A 156 4.96 27.53 -30.99
CA GLN A 156 4.82 27.91 -32.40
C GLN A 156 3.52 27.38 -33.02
N LYS A 157 3.14 26.14 -32.68
CA LYS A 157 1.90 25.52 -33.13
C LYS A 157 0.67 26.24 -32.56
N GLU A 158 0.68 26.53 -31.26
CA GLU A 158 -0.38 27.29 -30.57
C GLU A 158 -0.55 28.69 -31.18
N ARG A 159 0.55 29.36 -31.54
CA ARG A 159 0.51 30.66 -32.24
C ARG A 159 -0.08 30.57 -33.65
N PHE A 160 0.19 29.47 -34.36
CA PHE A 160 -0.33 29.27 -35.72
C PHE A 160 -1.82 28.93 -35.71
N GLU A 161 -2.25 28.12 -34.74
CA GLU A 161 -3.65 27.74 -34.53
C GLU A 161 -4.50 28.93 -34.04
N SER A 162 -3.95 29.78 -33.17
CA SER A 162 -4.63 31.02 -32.76
C SER A 162 -4.70 32.09 -33.87
N ALA A 163 -3.73 32.13 -34.78
CA ALA A 163 -3.79 33.00 -35.96
C ALA A 163 -4.80 32.52 -37.01
N GLN A 164 -4.97 31.20 -37.19
CA GLN A 164 -5.98 30.64 -38.11
C GLN A 164 -7.42 30.85 -37.60
N MET A 165 -7.64 30.83 -36.29
CA MET A 165 -8.98 31.08 -35.71
C MET A 165 -9.41 32.56 -35.70
N HIS A 166 -8.56 33.50 -36.11
CA HIS A 166 -8.87 34.94 -36.16
C HIS A 166 -8.89 35.52 -37.59
N SER A 167 -8.93 34.69 -38.64
CA SER A 167 -9.13 35.20 -40.00
C SER A 167 -10.64 35.33 -40.29
N PRO A 168 -11.20 36.55 -40.45
CA PRO A 168 -12.59 36.70 -40.89
C PRO A 168 -12.69 36.26 -42.36
N ASP A 169 -13.69 35.42 -42.64
CA ASP A 169 -13.98 34.87 -43.97
C ASP A 169 -14.12 35.97 -45.02
N ALA A 170 -13.11 36.11 -45.87
CA ALA A 170 -13.15 36.89 -47.09
C ALA A 170 -13.20 35.94 -48.28
N ALA A 171 -14.38 35.42 -48.58
CA ALA A 171 -14.67 34.82 -49.88
C ALA A 171 -16.14 34.94 -50.23
N SER A 172 -16.50 35.96 -51.01
CA SER A 172 -17.29 35.69 -52.22
C SER A 172 -17.21 36.85 -53.21
N PHE A 173 -17.40 36.48 -54.47
CA PHE A 173 -17.73 37.32 -55.61
C PHE A 173 -16.59 37.92 -56.46
N THR A 174 -15.97 37.04 -57.25
CA THR A 174 -15.67 37.35 -58.64
C THR A 174 -16.75 36.72 -59.54
N SER A 175 -17.35 37.51 -60.44
CA SER A 175 -17.44 37.25 -61.89
C SER A 175 -18.63 37.95 -62.57
N ARG A 176 -18.40 38.28 -63.86
CA ARG A 176 -19.27 38.87 -64.91
C ARG A 176 -19.40 40.39 -64.86
N THR A 177 -19.10 41.16 -65.91
CA THR A 177 -18.81 40.92 -67.35
C THR A 177 -18.07 42.13 -67.88
#